data_AF-T0YB02-F1
#
_entry.id   AF-T0YB02-F1
#
_cell.length_a   1.000
_cell.length_b   1.000
_cell.length_c   1.000
_cell.angle_alpha   90.00
_cell.angle_beta   90.00
_cell.angle_gamma   90.00
#
_symmetry.space_group_name_H-M   'P 1'
#
loop_
_entity.id
_entity.type
_entity.pdbx_description
1 polymer ?
#
loop_
_entity_poly.entity_id
_entity_poly.type
_entity_poly.pdbx_seq_one_letter_code
_entity_poly.pdbx_strand_id
1 'polypeptide(L)'
;MSETRNVPKPSAGWGRSLLGWIDARFPLTKLWKSQVSEYYAPINFNFWYFFGSLALLVLVNQIVTGIFLAMSYQPNAHLAFGSIQYIMRDVHWGWLIRYMHTTGASLVFCRDLPAHVPGSALWIL
;
A
#
# COMPACT_ATOMS: atom_id res chain seq x y z
N MET A 1 8.27 8.95 42.08
CA MET A 1 7.49 9.68 41.06
C MET A 1 6.92 8.66 40.08
N SER A 2 5.81 8.01 40.44
CA SER A 2 5.22 6.94 39.61
C SER A 2 4.50 7.58 38.43
N GLU A 3 5.15 7.60 37.27
CA GLU A 3 4.59 7.96 35.97
C GLU A 3 3.21 7.30 35.83
N THR A 4 2.14 8.06 36.05
CA THR A 4 0.78 7.55 35.89
C THR A 4 0.60 7.30 34.40
N ARG A 5 0.79 6.03 33.98
CA ARG A 5 0.43 5.58 32.64
C ARG A 5 -0.96 6.14 32.36
N ASN A 6 -1.10 6.93 31.31
CA ASN A 6 -2.37 7.49 30.89
C ASN A 6 -3.29 6.33 30.48
N VAL A 7 -3.96 5.71 31.44
CA VAL A 7 -4.95 4.67 31.21
C VAL A 7 -6.20 5.37 30.68
N PRO A 8 -6.63 5.10 29.44
CA PRO A 8 -7.82 5.73 28.89
C PRO A 8 -9.05 5.37 29.73
N LYS A 9 -9.78 6.39 30.21
CA LYS A 9 -11.02 6.19 30.96
C LYS A 9 -12.05 5.50 30.05
N PRO A 10 -12.79 4.48 30.54
CA PRO A 10 -13.81 3.79 29.75
C PRO A 10 -14.83 4.82 29.26
N SER A 11 -14.93 4.97 27.94
CA SER A 11 -15.87 5.89 27.30
C SER A 11 -17.00 5.11 26.65
N ALA A 12 -18.18 5.73 26.59
CA ALA A 12 -19.48 5.09 26.34
C ALA A 12 -19.68 4.40 24.97
N GLY A 13 -18.64 4.27 24.15
CA GLY A 13 -18.70 3.58 22.85
C GLY A 13 -17.69 2.44 22.78
N TRP A 14 -18.15 1.24 22.42
CA TRP A 14 -17.35 0.02 22.34
C TRP A 14 -16.03 0.19 21.56
N GLY A 15 -16.04 0.95 20.47
CA GLY A 15 -14.85 1.21 19.65
C GLY A 15 -13.77 2.04 20.37
N ARG A 16 -14.16 3.02 21.20
CA ARG A 16 -13.21 3.83 21.98
C ARG A 16 -12.61 3.05 23.15
N SER A 17 -13.37 2.11 23.72
CA SER A 17 -12.86 1.20 24.76
C SER A 17 -11.82 0.22 24.20
N LEU A 18 -12.04 -0.31 22.99
CA LEU A 18 -11.06 -1.15 22.29
C LEU A 18 -9.78 -0.39 21.96
N LEU A 19 -9.91 0.81 21.37
CA LEU A 19 -8.75 1.65 21.09
C LEU A 19 -7.95 1.98 22.36
N GLY A 20 -8.61 2.23 23.48
CA GLY A 20 -7.94 2.50 24.75
C GLY A 20 -7.20 1.28 25.33
N TRP A 21 -7.76 0.07 25.17
CA TRP A 21 -7.08 -1.18 25.55
C TRP A 21 -5.86 -1.46 24.68
N ILE A 22 -5.96 -1.20 23.37
CA ILE A 22 -4.84 -1.34 22.42
C ILE A 22 -3.76 -0.32 22.77
N ASP A 23 -4.09 0.96 22.95
CA ASP A 23 -3.13 2.03 23.24
C ASP A 23 -2.37 1.81 24.56
N ALA A 24 -3.01 1.14 25.53
CA ALA A 24 -2.39 0.74 26.78
C ALA A 24 -1.35 -0.39 26.63
N ARG A 25 -1.45 -1.22 25.58
CA ARG A 25 -0.52 -2.33 25.31
C ARG A 25 0.50 -2.00 24.22
N PHE A 26 0.10 -1.22 23.23
CA PHE A 26 0.90 -0.74 22.12
C PHE A 26 0.45 0.69 21.78
N PRO A 27 1.31 1.71 21.87
CA PRO A 27 0.92 3.13 21.72
C PRO A 27 0.62 3.50 20.26
N LEU A 28 -0.38 2.85 19.67
CA LEU A 28 -0.76 2.93 18.26
C LEU A 28 -1.14 4.36 17.88
N THR A 29 -1.83 5.06 18.78
CA THR A 29 -2.31 6.43 18.54
C THR A 29 -1.16 7.43 18.53
N LYS A 30 -0.14 7.21 19.37
CA LYS A 30 1.06 8.06 19.41
C LYS A 30 1.95 7.82 18.19
N LEU A 31 2.13 6.56 17.79
CA LEU A 31 2.90 6.21 16.59
C LEU A 31 2.24 6.74 15.32
N TRP A 32 0.91 6.61 15.20
CA TRP A 32 0.18 7.19 14.08
C TRP A 32 0.37 8.71 13.99
N LYS A 33 0.24 9.41 15.13
CA LYS A 33 0.43 10.86 15.17
C LYS A 33 1.85 11.27 14.81
N SER A 34 2.86 10.65 15.42
CA SER A 34 4.25 11.05 15.21
C SER A 34 4.81 10.67 13.84
N GLN A 35 4.28 9.62 13.19
CA GLN A 35 4.80 9.13 11.91
C GLN A 35 3.98 9.58 10.70
N VAL A 36 2.67 9.79 10.87
CA VAL A 36 1.78 10.07 9.74
C VAL A 36 1.25 11.50 9.76
N SER A 37 0.79 12.02 10.91
CA SER A 37 0.08 13.31 10.93
C SER A 37 0.93 14.53 11.34
N GLU A 38 1.88 14.36 12.26
CA GLU A 38 2.71 15.45 12.79
C GLU A 38 4.09 15.51 12.14
N TYR A 39 4.31 14.76 11.05
CA TYR A 39 5.58 14.82 10.34
C TYR A 39 5.73 16.18 9.65
N TYR A 40 6.81 16.91 9.97
CA TYR A 40 7.08 18.24 9.42
C TYR A 40 7.36 18.13 7.91
N ALA A 41 6.38 18.56 7.11
CA ALA A 41 6.48 18.56 5.67
C ALA A 41 6.95 19.96 5.20
N PRO A 42 8.07 20.08 4.46
CA PRO A 42 8.62 21.37 4.04
C PRO A 42 7.66 22.10 3.08
N ILE A 43 7.50 23.43 3.25
CA ILE A 43 6.51 24.25 2.54
C ILE A 43 6.77 24.33 1.01
N ASN A 44 7.97 23.97 0.54
CA ASN A 44 8.35 23.98 -0.88
C ASN A 44 8.13 22.61 -1.56
N PHE A 45 6.90 22.09 -1.56
CA PHE A 45 6.57 20.83 -2.24
C PHE A 45 6.55 21.01 -3.77
N ASN A 46 7.36 20.21 -4.46
CA ASN A 46 7.31 20.06 -5.92
C ASN A 46 6.37 18.89 -6.30
N PHE A 47 5.76 18.93 -7.49
CA PHE A 47 4.91 17.87 -8.04
C PHE A 47 5.56 16.46 -8.00
N TRP A 48 6.89 16.39 -8.03
CA TRP A 48 7.62 15.11 -7.99
C TRP A 48 7.43 14.29 -6.72
N TYR A 49 7.08 14.90 -5.58
CA TYR A 49 6.84 14.14 -4.34
C TYR A 49 5.55 13.29 -4.39
N PHE A 50 4.62 13.58 -5.30
CA PHE A 50 3.42 12.76 -5.48
C PHE A 50 3.72 11.36 -6.04
N PHE A 51 4.83 11.20 -6.78
CA PHE A 51 5.24 9.90 -7.32
C PHE A 51 5.53 8.87 -6.22
N GLY A 52 6.10 9.29 -5.08
CA GLY A 52 6.32 8.39 -3.94
C GLY A 52 5.02 7.82 -3.36
N SER A 53 3.99 8.67 -3.16
CA SER A 53 2.67 8.19 -2.71
C SER A 53 1.93 7.37 -3.77
N LEU A 54 2.14 7.70 -5.06
CA LEU A 54 1.55 6.96 -6.17
C LEU A 54 2.16 5.56 -6.30
N ALA A 55 3.47 5.42 -6.08
CA ALA A 55 4.15 4.12 -6.04
C ALA A 55 3.59 3.21 -4.93
N LEU A 56 3.32 3.76 -3.74
CA LEU A 56 2.68 3.02 -2.66
C LEU A 56 1.25 2.57 -3.04
N LEU A 57 0.48 3.44 -3.68
CA LEU A 57 -0.87 3.11 -4.14
C LEU A 57 -0.85 2.01 -5.20
N VAL A 58 0.05 2.11 -6.18
CA VAL A 58 0.23 1.09 -7.23
C VAL A 58 0.67 -0.23 -6.62
N LEU A 59 1.55 -0.22 -5.61
CA LEU A 59 1.99 -1.43 -4.90
C LEU A 59 0.81 -2.16 -4.22
N VAL A 60 -0.04 -1.42 -3.51
CA VAL A 60 -1.25 -2.01 -2.89
C VAL A 60 -2.18 -2.58 -3.97
N ASN A 61 -2.38 -1.87 -5.08
CA ASN A 61 -3.15 -2.36 -6.21
C ASN A 61 -2.56 -3.66 -6.80
N GLN A 62 -1.24 -3.77 -6.91
CA GLN A 62 -0.57 -4.99 -7.40
C GLN A 62 -0.76 -6.19 -6.47
N ILE A 63 -0.74 -5.98 -5.16
CA ILE A 63 -0.99 -7.05 -4.18
C ILE A 63 -2.44 -7.54 -4.29
N VAL A 64 -3.41 -6.64 -4.30
CA VAL A 64 -4.84 -7.00 -4.36
C VAL A 64 -5.17 -7.72 -5.67
N THR A 65 -4.75 -7.16 -6.80
CA THR A 65 -4.98 -7.78 -8.11
C THR A 65 -4.21 -9.09 -8.27
N GLY A 66 -2.98 -9.17 -7.76
CA GLY A 66 -2.16 -10.39 -7.80
C GLY A 66 -2.76 -11.55 -7.01
N ILE A 67 -3.29 -11.29 -5.81
CA ILE A 67 -4.01 -12.30 -5.01
C ILE A 67 -5.25 -12.80 -5.78
N PHE A 68 -6.01 -11.89 -6.40
CA PHE A 68 -7.19 -12.26 -7.18
C PHE A 68 -6.85 -13.14 -8.38
N LEU A 69 -5.78 -12.83 -9.11
CA LEU A 69 -5.29 -13.65 -10.21
C LEU A 69 -4.80 -15.02 -9.72
N ALA A 70 -4.07 -15.06 -8.60
CA ALA A 70 -3.53 -16.29 -8.03
C ALA A 70 -4.63 -17.30 -7.63
N MET A 71 -5.80 -16.83 -7.19
CA MET A 71 -6.92 -17.70 -6.83
C MET A 71 -7.52 -18.45 -8.04
N SER A 72 -7.38 -17.90 -9.25
CA SER A 72 -7.94 -18.49 -10.48
C SER A 72 -6.87 -19.07 -11.42
N TYR A 73 -5.58 -18.91 -11.06
CA TYR A 73 -4.45 -19.35 -11.88
C TYR A 73 -3.98 -20.74 -11.47
N GLN A 74 -3.82 -21.64 -12.46
CA GLN A 74 -3.30 -22.98 -12.24
C GLN A 74 -1.82 -23.04 -12.65
N PRO A 75 -0.87 -23.27 -11.72
CA PRO A 75 0.56 -23.32 -12.01
C PRO A 75 0.96 -24.70 -12.59
N ASN A 76 0.41 -25.07 -13.74
CA ASN A 76 0.78 -26.28 -14.48
C ASN A 76 1.05 -25.92 -15.95
N ALA A 77 2.19 -26.34 -16.51
CA ALA A 77 2.60 -26.01 -17.88
C ALA A 77 1.54 -26.35 -18.95
N HIS A 78 0.76 -27.41 -18.76
CA HIS A 78 -0.29 -27.82 -19.71
C HIS A 78 -1.59 -27.01 -19.57
N LEU A 79 -1.87 -26.45 -18.39
CA LEU A 79 -3.12 -25.74 -18.07
C LEU A 79 -2.93 -24.23 -17.90
N ALA A 80 -1.70 -23.74 -17.83
CA ALA A 80 -1.39 -22.33 -17.55
C ALA A 80 -2.05 -21.40 -18.58
N PHE A 81 -1.98 -21.73 -19.87
CA PHE A 81 -2.62 -20.93 -20.91
C PHE A 81 -4.16 -21.04 -20.85
N GLY A 82 -4.70 -22.22 -20.51
CA GLY A 82 -6.13 -22.42 -20.31
C GLY A 82 -6.68 -21.59 -19.15
N SER A 83 -5.97 -21.53 -18.02
CA SER A 83 -6.37 -20.73 -16.85
C SER A 83 -6.38 -19.23 -17.14
N ILE A 84 -5.47 -18.73 -17.97
CA ILE A 84 -5.49 -17.32 -18.40
C ILE A 84 -6.69 -17.02 -19.28
N GLN A 85 -7.06 -17.92 -20.21
CA GLN A 85 -8.25 -17.74 -21.03
C GLN A 85 -9.53 -17.76 -20.20
N TYR A 86 -9.61 -18.65 -19.21
CA TYR A 86 -10.70 -18.70 -18.24
C TYR A 86 -10.84 -17.37 -17.49
N ILE A 87 -9.74 -16.80 -16.99
CA ILE A 87 -9.73 -15.48 -16.33
C ILE A 87 -10.22 -14.36 -17.28
N MET A 88 -9.90 -14.43 -18.57
CA MET A 88 -10.29 -13.39 -19.53
C MET A 88 -11.76 -13.47 -19.96
N ARG A 89 -12.36 -14.66 -19.98
CA ARG A 89 -13.68 -14.89 -20.58
C ARG A 89 -14.77 -15.22 -19.58
N ASP A 90 -14.43 -15.98 -18.54
CA ASP A 90 -15.43 -16.62 -17.68
C ASP A 90 -15.46 -16.01 -16.27
N VAL A 91 -14.39 -15.33 -15.84
CA VAL A 91 -14.35 -14.61 -14.57
C VAL A 91 -14.94 -13.20 -14.74
N HIS A 92 -15.96 -12.88 -13.96
CA HIS A 92 -16.53 -11.53 -13.93
C HIS A 92 -15.46 -10.48 -13.62
N TRP A 93 -15.29 -9.50 -14.51
CA TRP A 93 -14.23 -8.47 -14.44
C TRP A 93 -12.79 -9.00 -14.48
N GLY A 94 -12.57 -10.29 -14.76
CA GLY A 94 -11.23 -10.88 -14.80
C GLY A 94 -10.33 -10.25 -15.88
N TRP A 95 -10.93 -9.84 -17.02
CA TRP A 95 -10.25 -9.05 -18.04
C TRP A 95 -9.71 -7.71 -17.49
N LEU A 96 -10.52 -6.98 -16.72
CA LEU A 96 -10.15 -5.69 -16.15
C LEU A 96 -9.03 -5.87 -15.13
N ILE A 97 -9.17 -6.83 -14.21
CA ILE A 97 -8.21 -7.06 -13.12
C ILE A 97 -6.86 -7.49 -13.70
N ARG A 98 -6.85 -8.32 -14.76
CA ARG A 98 -5.61 -8.67 -15.46
C ARG A 98 -4.95 -7.46 -16.10
N TYR A 99 -5.71 -6.61 -16.80
CA TYR A 99 -5.16 -5.39 -17.38
C TYR A 99 -4.61 -4.46 -16.30
N MET A 100 -5.35 -4.24 -15.21
CA MET A 100 -4.89 -3.46 -14.06
C MET A 100 -3.61 -4.02 -13.44
N HIS A 101 -3.46 -5.36 -13.36
CA HIS A 101 -2.25 -5.99 -12.84
C HIS A 101 -1.05 -5.83 -13.77
N THR A 102 -1.23 -5.97 -15.09
CA THR A 102 -0.14 -5.81 -16.05
C THR A 102 0.24 -4.34 -16.27
N THR A 103 -0.74 -3.43 -16.34
CA THR A 103 -0.47 -1.99 -16.47
C THR A 103 0.07 -1.41 -15.16
N GLY A 104 -0.41 -1.88 -14.01
CA GLY A 104 0.16 -1.54 -12.70
C GLY A 104 1.59 -2.04 -12.54
N ALA A 105 1.92 -3.24 -13.05
CA ALA A 105 3.30 -3.71 -13.09
C ALA A 105 4.19 -2.78 -13.94
N SER A 106 3.71 -2.32 -15.09
CA SER A 106 4.43 -1.33 -15.89
C SER A 106 4.62 0.00 -15.15
N LEU A 107 3.65 0.47 -14.37
CA LEU A 107 3.77 1.71 -13.59
C LEU A 107 4.82 1.63 -12.47
N VAL A 108 5.05 0.45 -11.88
CA VAL A 108 6.13 0.22 -10.89
C VAL A 108 7.52 0.41 -11.51
N PHE A 109 7.71 0.03 -12.78
CA PHE A 109 9.04 0.05 -13.42
C PHE A 109 9.24 1.20 -14.41
N CYS A 110 8.18 1.69 -15.05
CA CYS A 110 8.28 2.61 -16.18
C CYS A 110 8.65 4.03 -15.75
N ARG A 111 8.13 4.57 -14.63
CA ARG A 111 8.47 5.95 -14.28
C ARG A 111 8.08 6.43 -12.87
N ASP A 112 9.06 6.34 -11.96
CA ASP A 112 9.29 7.34 -10.91
C ASP A 112 10.46 8.29 -11.26
N LEU A 113 10.92 8.32 -12.52
CA LEU A 113 11.99 9.22 -12.96
C LEU A 113 11.45 10.57 -13.48
N PRO A 114 11.69 11.67 -12.75
CA PRO A 114 12.20 12.87 -13.38
C PRO A 114 13.60 12.58 -13.94
N ALA A 115 13.79 12.77 -15.25
CA ALA A 115 15.11 12.99 -15.85
C ALA A 115 15.79 14.31 -15.37
N HIS A 116 15.44 14.80 -14.18
CA HIS A 116 15.96 16.02 -13.59
C HIS A 116 15.77 16.02 -12.07
N VAL A 117 16.42 15.09 -11.38
CA VAL A 117 16.94 15.36 -10.03
C VAL A 117 18.44 15.62 -10.22
N PRO A 118 18.87 16.89 -10.34
CA PRO A 118 20.30 17.19 -10.28
C PRO A 118 20.76 16.88 -8.85
N GLY A 119 21.30 15.69 -8.61
CA GLY A 119 22.06 15.42 -7.37
C GLY A 119 21.94 14.07 -6.67
N SER A 120 21.25 13.05 -7.18
CA SER A 120 21.22 11.73 -6.50
C SER A 120 21.57 10.54 -7.41
N ALA A 121 22.40 10.76 -8.42
CA ALA A 121 22.95 9.72 -9.30
C ALA A 121 24.36 9.25 -8.86
N LEU A 122 24.49 8.80 -7.61
CA LEU A 122 25.59 7.93 -7.18
C LEU A 122 24.94 6.79 -6.39
N TRP A 123 25.44 5.56 -6.53
CA TRP A 123 25.06 4.31 -5.82
C TRP A 123 24.25 3.23 -6.56
N ILE A 124 24.07 3.31 -7.89
CA ILE A 124 23.75 2.09 -8.67
C ILE A 124 24.67 1.99 -9.89
N LEU A 125 25.96 1.86 -9.62
CA LEU A 125 26.92 1.08 -10.41
C LEU A 125 27.60 0.10 -9.45
#